data_AF-A0A061F2J7-F1
#
_entry.id   AF-A0A061F2J7-F1
#
_cell.length_a   1.000
_cell.length_b   1.000
_cell.length_c   1.000
_cell.angle_alpha   90.00
_cell.angle_beta   90.00
_cell.angle_gamma   90.00
#
_symmetry.space_group_name_H-M   'P 1'
#
loop_
_entity.id
_entity.type
_entity.pdbx_description
1 polymer ?
#
loop_
_entity_poly.entity_id
_entity_poly.type
_entity_poly.pdbx_seq_one_letter_code
_entity_poly.pdbx_strand_id
1 'polypeptide(L)'
;MALLIIWETRTLLYNLSSSFVYRGIINSLLSSPKSFQTMVGPAMVTEKRVAATRLSKDELIAFIQSIILNEQQEEMGPFYVLDLGVVRSLLDAWTLNLPMVQPFYAVKCNPNPAFLKEMAALGTSFDCASRAEIQTILSLGVSPDRIVFANTCKPESHIKYAAKVGVNLATFDSKCELEKIKKWHPKCALLMRIQVPETSGAAFLFGSKFGALPEEIVPLLQSAQAAELNVVGVSFHIGSRAINYHAFEEAILAAKTTFETAAQLGLPKMHILNIGGGFTSGPKFTEAASAVKVALQKYFPNGPATGLKIMAEPGRFFANEPFTLATSILGKRIRNEIKEYWINDGMSGSMNYLKYDHDDVICTPLANYGSNDVMTCKGLKTSDSTVFGPTCDPEDTVLEGYPLPDLQVNDWLVFHNLGAYTSSRGNDFNGFKTSAIPTYLANFGCFGFFFVIPLSPRHIRSLLPGAFARPFRGKSTRWPCSSDCLSSRWGDFQGQSHFATSSSNGAKPSSPTFHSYMAPELVSPEGLGIKLNPSKLLHIFKFAEELSISKLYYVRKCCKNYEIIFKELVKILHRKAN
;
A
#
# COMPACT_ATOMS: atom_id res chain seq x y z
N MET A 1 10.25 -43.12 -18.04
CA MET A 1 8.77 -43.07 -18.04
C MET A 1 8.18 -41.84 -17.36
N ALA A 2 8.63 -41.40 -16.17
CA ALA A 2 8.11 -40.17 -15.54
C ALA A 2 8.39 -38.86 -16.34
N LEU A 3 9.47 -38.81 -17.12
CA LEU A 3 9.79 -37.66 -17.98
C LEU A 3 9.03 -37.64 -19.33
N LEU A 4 8.48 -38.77 -19.78
CA LEU A 4 7.62 -38.81 -20.97
C LEU A 4 6.19 -38.33 -20.67
N ILE A 5 5.70 -38.62 -19.45
CA ILE A 5 4.35 -38.22 -19.00
C ILE A 5 4.23 -36.69 -18.86
N ILE A 6 5.30 -36.00 -18.49
CA ILE A 6 5.32 -34.52 -18.35
C ILE A 6 5.32 -33.82 -19.74
N TRP A 7 5.90 -34.46 -20.75
CA TRP A 7 5.89 -33.93 -22.12
C TRP A 7 4.54 -34.16 -22.81
N GLU A 8 3.93 -35.34 -22.65
CA GLU A 8 2.60 -35.63 -23.23
C GLU A 8 1.45 -34.85 -22.56
N THR A 9 1.53 -34.56 -21.25
CA THR A 9 0.51 -33.72 -20.58
C THR A 9 0.59 -32.23 -20.96
N ARG A 10 1.78 -31.71 -21.28
CA ARG A 10 1.92 -30.34 -21.83
C ARG A 10 1.33 -30.24 -23.23
N THR A 11 1.52 -31.26 -24.07
CA THR A 11 0.99 -31.27 -25.46
C THR A 11 -0.53 -31.47 -25.49
N LEU A 12 -1.10 -32.25 -24.56
CA LEU A 12 -2.56 -32.40 -24.45
C LEU A 12 -3.27 -31.12 -23.98
N LEU A 13 -2.67 -30.37 -23.04
CA LEU A 13 -3.22 -29.09 -22.57
C LEU A 13 -3.10 -27.97 -23.63
N TYR A 14 -2.07 -28.03 -24.48
CA TYR A 14 -1.91 -27.11 -25.61
C TYR A 14 -2.86 -27.41 -26.78
N ASN A 15 -3.28 -28.68 -26.95
CA ASN A 15 -4.24 -29.09 -27.97
C ASN A 15 -5.71 -28.99 -27.53
N LEU A 16 -5.98 -28.82 -26.23
CA LEU A 16 -7.34 -28.56 -25.72
C LEU A 16 -7.72 -27.06 -25.74
N SER A 17 -6.75 -26.15 -25.87
CA SER A 17 -7.01 -24.71 -26.05
C SER A 17 -7.35 -24.31 -27.49
N SER A 18 -7.31 -25.25 -28.44
CA SER A 18 -7.59 -25.03 -29.86
C SER A 18 -8.91 -25.62 -30.37
N SER A 19 -9.82 -26.07 -29.49
CA SER A 19 -11.14 -26.54 -29.92
C SER A 19 -12.19 -25.41 -29.98
N PHE A 20 -12.94 -25.39 -31.10
CA PHE A 20 -13.97 -24.42 -31.50
C PHE A 20 -15.12 -24.20 -30.50
N VAL A 21 -15.17 -24.94 -29.39
CA VAL A 21 -16.30 -24.97 -28.45
C VAL A 21 -16.27 -23.79 -27.46
N TYR A 22 -15.09 -23.23 -27.16
CA TYR A 22 -14.98 -22.10 -26.21
C TYR A 22 -15.33 -20.72 -26.80
N ARG A 23 -15.27 -20.55 -28.13
CA ARG A 23 -15.71 -19.31 -28.81
C ARG A 23 -17.24 -19.15 -28.82
N GLY A 24 -18.00 -20.25 -28.80
CA GLY A 24 -19.47 -20.20 -28.81
C GLY A 24 -20.08 -19.74 -27.49
N ILE A 25 -19.47 -20.12 -26.36
CA ILE A 25 -20.01 -19.84 -25.01
C ILE A 25 -19.77 -18.37 -24.62
N ILE A 26 -18.62 -17.79 -24.99
CA ILE A 26 -18.32 -16.38 -24.73
C ILE A 26 -19.21 -15.45 -25.59
N ASN A 27 -19.50 -15.82 -26.84
CA ASN A 27 -20.39 -15.02 -27.71
C ASN A 27 -21.87 -15.10 -27.31
N SER A 28 -22.32 -16.20 -26.68
CA SER A 28 -23.69 -16.31 -26.14
C SER A 28 -23.88 -15.54 -24.83
N LEU A 29 -22.82 -15.28 -24.05
CA LEU A 29 -22.88 -14.51 -22.80
C LEU A 29 -22.80 -12.99 -23.03
N LEU A 30 -22.32 -12.55 -24.19
CA LEU A 30 -22.18 -11.14 -24.56
C LEU A 30 -23.41 -10.55 -25.29
N SER A 31 -24.48 -11.32 -25.47
CA SER A 31 -25.63 -10.93 -26.31
C SER A 31 -26.98 -10.77 -25.59
N SER A 32 -27.04 -10.75 -24.25
CA SER A 32 -28.30 -10.46 -23.52
C SER A 32 -28.22 -9.18 -22.67
N PRO A 33 -28.94 -8.09 -23.02
CA PRO A 33 -29.04 -6.90 -22.20
C PRO A 33 -30.21 -7.03 -21.23
N LYS A 34 -30.01 -7.67 -20.07
CA LYS A 34 -30.89 -7.59 -18.87
C LYS A 34 -30.37 -8.49 -17.74
N SER A 35 -29.39 -8.01 -16.98
CA SER A 35 -29.17 -8.38 -15.56
C SER A 35 -27.98 -7.62 -14.98
N PHE A 36 -28.08 -6.29 -14.89
CA PHE A 36 -27.14 -5.45 -14.14
C PHE A 36 -27.86 -4.82 -12.95
N GLN A 37 -28.38 -5.67 -12.07
CA GLN A 37 -28.85 -5.30 -10.74
C GLN A 37 -28.98 -6.59 -9.94
N THR A 38 -28.55 -6.55 -8.68
CA THR A 38 -28.51 -7.65 -7.69
C THR A 38 -27.19 -8.40 -7.60
N MET A 39 -26.19 -7.81 -6.93
CA MET A 39 -25.32 -8.49 -5.95
C MET A 39 -24.45 -7.44 -5.23
N VAL A 40 -25.07 -6.71 -4.31
CA VAL A 40 -24.35 -6.00 -3.23
C VAL A 40 -24.96 -6.47 -1.93
N GLY A 41 -24.36 -7.50 -1.34
CA GLY A 41 -24.55 -7.89 0.05
C GLY A 41 -23.28 -7.58 0.84
N PRO A 42 -23.36 -7.32 2.15
CA PRO A 42 -22.21 -6.98 2.97
C PRO A 42 -21.26 -8.19 3.02
N ALA A 43 -20.03 -8.01 2.54
CA ALA A 43 -19.00 -9.01 2.66
C ALA A 43 -18.66 -9.18 4.15
N MET A 44 -19.13 -10.28 4.74
CA MET A 44 -18.58 -10.79 6.00
C MET A 44 -17.09 -11.02 5.80
N VAL A 45 -16.29 -10.33 6.59
CA VAL A 45 -14.86 -10.52 6.72
C VAL A 45 -14.62 -11.93 7.25
N THR A 46 -14.09 -12.81 6.40
CA THR A 46 -13.41 -14.02 6.87
C THR A 46 -11.96 -13.96 6.41
N GLU A 47 -11.07 -13.80 7.39
CA GLU A 47 -9.62 -13.76 7.27
C GLU A 47 -9.08 -15.03 6.60
N LYS A 48 -8.58 -14.88 5.38
CA LYS A 48 -7.36 -15.57 4.91
C LYS A 48 -6.60 -14.57 4.04
N ARG A 49 -5.70 -13.81 4.66
CA ARG A 49 -4.74 -12.95 3.94
C ARG A 49 -3.87 -13.87 3.09
N VAL A 50 -4.08 -13.85 1.78
CA VAL A 50 -3.11 -14.44 0.84
C VAL A 50 -1.83 -13.60 0.98
N ALA A 51 -0.76 -14.22 1.47
CA ALA A 51 0.53 -13.56 1.64
C ALA A 51 1.07 -13.21 0.24
N ALA A 52 1.03 -11.93 -0.11
CA ALA A 52 1.74 -11.40 -1.26
C ALA A 52 3.23 -11.45 -0.94
N THR A 53 4.00 -12.19 -1.72
CA THR A 53 5.46 -12.24 -1.59
C THR A 53 6.09 -11.20 -2.50
N ARG A 54 7.16 -10.56 -2.01
CA ARG A 54 8.01 -9.67 -2.81
C ARG A 54 8.53 -10.42 -4.04
N LEU A 55 8.46 -9.80 -5.22
CA LEU A 55 9.06 -10.35 -6.41
C LEU A 55 10.59 -10.24 -6.35
N SER A 56 11.27 -11.28 -6.83
CA SER A 56 12.67 -11.16 -7.23
C SER A 56 12.81 -10.18 -8.40
N LYS A 57 14.01 -9.66 -8.61
CA LYS A 57 14.28 -8.75 -9.74
C LYS A 57 13.94 -9.39 -11.08
N ASP A 58 14.24 -10.69 -11.24
CA ASP A 58 13.97 -11.41 -12.48
C ASP A 58 12.46 -11.64 -12.69
N GLU A 59 11.69 -11.93 -11.63
CA GLU A 59 10.23 -12.06 -11.72
C GLU A 59 9.54 -10.73 -12.03
N LEU A 60 10.03 -9.62 -11.46
CA LEU A 60 9.53 -8.28 -11.77
C LEU A 60 9.78 -7.93 -13.24
N ILE A 61 10.99 -8.20 -13.75
CA ILE A 61 11.31 -7.99 -15.17
C ILE A 61 10.46 -8.90 -16.07
N ALA A 62 10.28 -10.17 -15.72
CA ALA A 62 9.39 -11.08 -16.44
C ALA A 62 7.94 -10.58 -16.49
N PHE A 63 7.45 -10.00 -15.39
CA PHE A 63 6.13 -9.38 -15.37
C PHE A 63 6.04 -8.17 -16.30
N ILE A 64 7.05 -7.28 -16.28
CA ILE A 64 7.14 -6.13 -17.19
C ILE A 64 7.18 -6.58 -18.65
N GLN A 65 7.99 -7.58 -18.99
CA GLN A 65 8.05 -8.18 -20.33
C GLN A 65 6.67 -8.70 -20.76
N SER A 66 5.94 -9.35 -19.85
CA SER A 66 4.58 -9.84 -20.14
C SER A 66 3.59 -8.71 -20.42
N ILE A 67 3.72 -7.55 -19.78
CA ILE A 67 2.87 -6.37 -20.05
C ILE A 67 3.19 -5.83 -21.44
N ILE A 68 4.48 -5.65 -21.75
CA ILE A 68 4.95 -5.13 -23.05
C ILE A 68 4.51 -6.03 -24.22
N LEU A 69 4.48 -7.36 -24.04
CA LEU A 69 4.09 -8.31 -25.07
C LEU A 69 2.56 -8.38 -25.29
N ASN A 70 1.75 -8.13 -24.26
CA ASN A 70 0.30 -8.33 -24.31
C ASN A 70 -0.48 -7.08 -24.74
N GLU A 71 0.10 -5.88 -24.65
CA GLU A 71 -0.55 -4.66 -25.07
C GLU A 71 -0.27 -4.33 -26.54
N GLN A 72 -1.22 -3.67 -27.20
CA GLN A 72 -1.05 -3.21 -28.57
C GLN A 72 0.03 -2.12 -28.60
N GLN A 73 1.20 -2.45 -29.15
CA GLN A 73 2.41 -1.63 -29.10
C GLN A 73 2.24 -0.22 -29.69
N GLU A 74 1.30 -0.03 -30.63
CA GLU A 74 1.12 1.24 -31.35
C GLU A 74 0.56 2.39 -30.47
N GLU A 75 -0.05 2.09 -29.32
CA GLU A 75 -0.57 3.10 -28.38
C GLU A 75 0.05 3.00 -26.96
N MET A 76 1.06 2.16 -26.76
CA MET A 76 1.58 1.88 -25.42
C MET A 76 2.45 3.03 -24.90
N GLY A 77 1.90 3.80 -23.96
CA GLY A 77 2.64 4.84 -23.22
C GLY A 77 3.56 4.27 -22.13
N PRO A 78 4.28 5.14 -21.39
CA PRO A 78 5.03 4.69 -20.21
C PRO A 78 4.06 4.12 -19.18
N PHE A 79 4.55 3.23 -18.30
CA PHE A 79 3.72 2.65 -17.25
C PHE A 79 4.51 2.31 -15.99
N TYR A 80 3.81 2.36 -14.86
CA TYR A 80 4.32 1.91 -13.58
C TYR A 80 3.95 0.46 -13.29
N VAL A 81 4.83 -0.27 -12.63
CA VAL A 81 4.51 -1.49 -11.88
C VAL A 81 4.64 -1.20 -10.39
N LEU A 82 3.61 -1.54 -9.63
CA LEU A 82 3.57 -1.48 -8.16
C LEU A 82 3.62 -2.89 -7.58
N ASP A 83 4.72 -3.25 -6.91
CA ASP A 83 4.88 -4.51 -6.18
C ASP A 83 4.30 -4.40 -4.76
N LEU A 84 3.13 -5.00 -4.55
CA LEU A 84 2.46 -5.01 -3.24
C LEU A 84 3.18 -5.87 -2.20
N GLY A 85 3.98 -6.85 -2.63
CA GLY A 85 4.83 -7.64 -1.74
C GLY A 85 5.94 -6.81 -1.12
N VAL A 86 6.53 -5.87 -1.87
CA VAL A 86 7.50 -4.90 -1.33
C VAL A 86 6.83 -3.99 -0.29
N VAL A 87 5.64 -3.46 -0.57
CA VAL A 87 4.90 -2.59 0.38
C VAL A 87 4.73 -3.26 1.73
N ARG A 88 4.31 -4.54 1.73
CA ARG A 88 4.15 -5.34 2.96
C ARG A 88 5.47 -5.54 3.69
N SER A 89 6.52 -5.93 2.96
CA SER A 89 7.85 -6.15 3.55
C SER A 89 8.42 -4.90 4.21
N LEU A 90 8.15 -3.71 3.67
CA LEU A 90 8.57 -2.45 4.26
C LEU A 90 7.81 -2.14 5.54
N LEU A 91 6.52 -2.47 5.61
CA LEU A 91 5.74 -2.32 6.83
C LEU A 91 6.20 -3.31 7.91
N ASP A 92 6.46 -4.56 7.55
CA ASP A 92 7.02 -5.55 8.46
C ASP A 92 8.39 -5.10 9.01
N ALA A 93 9.25 -4.57 8.14
CA ALA A 93 10.53 -3.99 8.53
C ALA A 93 10.37 -2.81 9.50
N TRP A 94 9.40 -1.92 9.24
CA TRP A 94 9.07 -0.81 10.12
C TRP A 94 8.63 -1.30 11.50
N THR A 95 7.64 -2.20 11.55
CA THR A 95 7.11 -2.77 12.79
C THR A 95 8.18 -3.50 13.59
N LEU A 96 9.08 -4.23 12.93
CA LEU A 96 10.17 -4.93 13.60
C LEU A 96 11.17 -3.96 14.25
N ASN A 97 11.54 -2.89 13.53
CA ASN A 97 12.62 -1.99 13.97
C ASN A 97 12.15 -0.87 14.89
N LEU A 98 10.91 -0.40 14.73
CA LEU A 98 10.27 0.68 15.47
C LEU A 98 8.86 0.29 15.96
N PRO A 99 8.70 -0.78 16.76
CA PRO A 99 7.38 -1.27 17.19
C PRO A 99 6.58 -0.27 18.04
N MET A 100 7.25 0.70 18.65
CA MET A 100 6.65 1.76 19.46
C MET A 100 6.20 2.99 18.65
N VAL A 101 6.54 3.06 17.36
CA VAL A 101 6.29 4.23 16.51
C VAL A 101 5.25 3.89 15.45
N GLN A 102 4.09 4.52 15.55
CA GLN A 102 3.04 4.38 14.54
C GLN A 102 3.42 5.15 13.26
N PRO A 103 3.50 4.49 12.09
CA PRO A 103 3.70 5.20 10.83
C PRO A 103 2.42 5.91 10.38
N PHE A 104 2.56 7.20 10.05
CA PHE A 104 1.59 8.02 9.32
C PHE A 104 2.17 8.31 7.94
N TYR A 105 1.78 7.53 6.92
CA TYR A 105 2.33 7.67 5.59
C TYR A 105 2.07 9.08 5.03
N ALA A 106 3.14 9.76 4.57
CA ALA A 106 3.05 11.09 3.99
C ALA A 106 2.51 11.03 2.56
N VAL A 107 1.20 11.28 2.40
CA VAL A 107 0.45 11.10 1.14
C VAL A 107 1.07 11.86 -0.03
N LYS A 108 1.57 13.07 0.23
CA LYS A 108 2.29 13.93 -0.73
C LYS A 108 3.46 13.25 -1.44
N CYS A 109 4.02 12.18 -0.88
CA CYS A 109 5.16 11.47 -1.47
C CYS A 109 4.74 10.70 -2.72
N ASN A 110 3.65 9.94 -2.64
CA ASN A 110 3.03 9.24 -3.76
C ASN A 110 1.53 9.02 -3.47
N PRO A 111 0.63 9.80 -4.10
CA PRO A 111 -0.80 9.71 -3.86
C PRO A 111 -1.50 8.64 -4.72
N ASN A 112 -0.77 7.66 -5.27
CA ASN A 112 -1.35 6.62 -6.12
C ASN A 112 -2.48 5.87 -5.39
N PRO A 113 -3.72 5.84 -5.92
CA PRO A 113 -4.87 5.29 -5.20
C PRO A 113 -4.74 3.82 -4.81
N ALA A 114 -4.11 2.99 -5.65
CA ALA A 114 -3.94 1.57 -5.37
C ALA A 114 -2.94 1.36 -4.22
N PHE A 115 -1.86 2.14 -4.20
CA PHE A 115 -0.89 2.13 -3.11
C PHE A 115 -1.49 2.63 -1.79
N LEU A 116 -2.21 3.75 -1.80
CA LEU A 116 -2.89 4.26 -0.60
C LEU A 116 -3.91 3.26 -0.06
N LYS A 117 -4.62 2.55 -0.95
CA LYS A 117 -5.56 1.49 -0.57
C LYS A 117 -4.87 0.31 0.11
N GLU A 118 -3.73 -0.15 -0.41
CA GLU A 118 -2.94 -1.21 0.24
C GLU A 118 -2.42 -0.75 1.61
N MET A 119 -1.84 0.45 1.70
CA MET A 119 -1.37 1.02 2.98
C MET A 119 -2.51 1.13 4.01
N ALA A 120 -3.71 1.55 3.57
CA ALA A 120 -4.89 1.62 4.43
C ALA A 120 -5.32 0.24 4.95
N ALA A 121 -5.32 -0.77 4.06
CA ALA A 121 -5.67 -2.16 4.37
C ALA A 121 -4.66 -2.84 5.31
N LEU A 122 -3.39 -2.45 5.23
CA LEU A 122 -2.33 -2.93 6.11
C LEU A 122 -2.33 -2.26 7.49
N GLY A 123 -3.10 -1.19 7.68
CA GLY A 123 -3.28 -0.54 8.99
C GLY A 123 -2.44 0.71 9.22
N THR A 124 -1.75 1.25 8.20
CA THR A 124 -0.97 2.50 8.32
C THR A 124 -1.86 3.72 8.51
N SER A 125 -1.46 4.70 9.30
CA SER A 125 -2.14 6.00 9.38
C SER A 125 -1.63 6.94 8.28
N PHE A 126 -2.11 8.18 8.20
CA PHE A 126 -1.77 9.10 7.08
C PHE A 126 -1.45 10.52 7.55
N ASP A 127 -0.32 11.06 7.08
CA ASP A 127 -0.02 12.49 7.07
C ASP A 127 -0.63 13.09 5.80
N CYS A 128 -1.59 14.00 5.99
CA CYS A 128 -2.20 14.79 4.93
C CYS A 128 -1.82 16.27 5.05
N ALA A 129 -1.44 16.88 3.93
CA ALA A 129 -1.03 18.28 3.82
C ALA A 129 -2.11 19.19 3.22
N SER A 130 -3.22 18.64 2.72
CA SER A 130 -4.29 19.40 2.06
C SER A 130 -5.67 18.78 2.20
N ARG A 131 -6.71 19.57 1.90
CA ARG A 131 -8.09 19.07 1.79
C ARG A 131 -8.23 17.90 0.80
N ALA A 132 -7.52 17.97 -0.33
CA ALA A 132 -7.61 16.94 -1.36
C ALA A 132 -7.06 15.60 -0.85
N GLU A 133 -5.93 15.62 -0.14
CA GLU A 133 -5.36 14.41 0.47
C GLU A 133 -6.28 13.83 1.54
N ILE A 134 -6.85 14.67 2.42
CA ILE A 134 -7.84 14.23 3.41
C ILE A 134 -9.04 13.58 2.71
N GLN A 135 -9.56 14.19 1.64
CA GLN A 135 -10.66 13.63 0.85
C GLN A 135 -10.32 12.26 0.28
N THR A 136 -9.14 12.12 -0.32
CA THR A 136 -8.66 10.85 -0.87
C THR A 136 -8.61 9.78 0.20
N ILE A 137 -7.98 10.05 1.36
CA ILE A 137 -7.86 9.06 2.43
C ILE A 137 -9.20 8.67 3.03
N LEU A 138 -10.09 9.64 3.28
CA LEU A 138 -11.44 9.34 3.78
C LEU A 138 -12.27 8.55 2.76
N SER A 139 -12.10 8.79 1.46
CA SER A 139 -12.80 8.05 0.40
C SER A 139 -12.42 6.56 0.34
N LEU A 140 -11.26 6.20 0.90
CA LEU A 140 -10.81 4.80 1.05
C LEU A 140 -11.43 4.11 2.29
N GLY A 141 -12.29 4.80 3.05
CA GLY A 141 -12.92 4.29 4.27
C GLY A 141 -12.02 4.35 5.51
N VAL A 142 -10.91 5.10 5.45
CA VAL A 142 -10.02 5.31 6.60
C VAL A 142 -10.71 6.23 7.60
N SER A 143 -10.65 5.88 8.87
CA SER A 143 -11.23 6.68 9.95
C SER A 143 -10.45 7.99 10.16
N PRO A 144 -11.11 9.13 10.44
CA PRO A 144 -10.43 10.42 10.64
C PRO A 144 -9.36 10.44 11.75
N ASP A 145 -9.45 9.58 12.77
CA ASP A 145 -8.45 9.49 13.85
C ASP A 145 -7.10 8.91 13.39
N ARG A 146 -7.07 8.25 12.22
CA ARG A 146 -5.84 7.80 11.56
C ARG A 146 -5.23 8.87 10.64
N ILE A 147 -5.68 10.13 10.73
CA ILE A 147 -5.16 11.23 9.90
C ILE A 147 -4.58 12.32 10.81
N VAL A 148 -3.35 12.74 10.51
CA VAL A 148 -2.77 13.97 11.01
C VAL A 148 -2.73 15.01 9.87
N PHE A 149 -3.21 16.23 10.13
CA PHE A 149 -3.11 17.33 9.18
C PHE A 149 -1.79 18.08 9.42
N ALA A 150 -0.67 17.52 8.96
CA ALA A 150 0.68 17.96 9.32
C ALA A 150 1.28 19.07 8.43
N ASN A 151 0.43 19.93 7.86
CA ASN A 151 0.88 21.19 7.26
C ASN A 151 0.76 22.31 8.30
N THR A 152 1.84 23.03 8.61
CA THR A 152 1.82 24.07 9.64
C THR A 152 1.17 25.37 9.18
N CYS A 153 1.03 25.61 7.87
CA CYS A 153 0.37 26.79 7.32
C CYS A 153 -0.79 26.39 6.40
N LYS A 154 -2.01 26.38 6.95
CA LYS A 154 -3.20 25.83 6.28
C LYS A 154 -4.14 26.94 5.78
N PRO A 155 -4.75 26.79 4.59
CA PRO A 155 -5.86 27.63 4.19
C PRO A 155 -7.05 27.49 5.15
N GLU A 156 -7.73 28.59 5.50
CA GLU A 156 -8.91 28.53 6.38
C GLU A 156 -9.97 27.55 5.87
N SER A 157 -10.18 27.49 4.56
CA SER A 157 -11.12 26.55 3.91
C SER A 157 -10.76 25.08 4.15
N HIS A 158 -9.47 24.76 4.29
CA HIS A 158 -9.00 23.41 4.60
C HIS A 158 -9.19 23.10 6.08
N ILE A 159 -8.95 24.06 6.97
CA ILE A 159 -9.18 23.92 8.43
C ILE A 159 -10.67 23.66 8.68
N LYS A 160 -11.57 24.45 8.06
CA LYS A 160 -13.03 24.23 8.14
C LYS A 160 -13.43 22.83 7.66
N TYR A 161 -12.81 22.37 6.57
CA TYR A 161 -13.10 21.04 6.03
C TYR A 161 -12.64 19.94 7.00
N ALA A 162 -11.42 20.03 7.54
CA ALA A 162 -10.90 19.08 8.52
C ALA A 162 -11.82 18.98 9.75
N ALA A 163 -12.29 20.14 10.28
CA ALA A 163 -13.27 20.19 11.36
C ALA A 163 -14.59 19.49 10.99
N LYS A 164 -15.12 19.76 9.79
CA LYS A 164 -16.38 19.17 9.30
C LYS A 164 -16.32 17.64 9.22
N VAL A 165 -15.17 17.08 8.85
CA VAL A 165 -15.01 15.62 8.64
C VAL A 165 -14.36 14.90 9.82
N GLY A 166 -14.09 15.61 10.92
CA GLY A 166 -13.58 15.02 12.15
C GLY A 166 -12.07 14.71 12.17
N VAL A 167 -11.28 15.34 11.29
CA VAL A 167 -9.81 15.27 11.40
C VAL A 167 -9.38 16.27 12.48
N ASN A 168 -8.98 15.73 13.63
CA ASN A 168 -8.86 16.49 14.89
C ASN A 168 -7.44 16.60 15.44
N LEU A 169 -6.41 16.24 14.66
CA LEU A 169 -5.00 16.43 15.00
C LEU A 169 -4.30 17.20 13.88
N ALA A 170 -3.70 18.34 14.21
CA ALA A 170 -3.02 19.19 13.24
C ALA A 170 -1.73 19.79 13.80
N THR A 171 -0.83 20.23 12.92
CA THR A 171 0.41 20.91 13.32
C THR A 171 0.27 22.44 13.24
N PHE A 172 1.12 23.16 13.98
CA PHE A 172 1.29 24.61 13.85
C PHE A 172 2.71 25.01 14.25
N ASP A 173 3.16 26.16 13.77
CA ASP A 173 4.45 26.78 14.14
C ASP A 173 4.37 28.32 14.22
N SER A 174 3.16 28.91 14.14
CA SER A 174 3.00 30.37 14.16
C SER A 174 1.72 30.82 14.87
N LYS A 175 1.72 32.06 15.35
CA LYS A 175 0.56 32.68 16.02
C LYS A 175 -0.64 32.86 15.07
N CYS A 176 -0.37 33.27 13.82
CA CYS A 176 -1.41 33.39 12.79
C CYS A 176 -2.14 32.06 12.55
N GLU A 177 -1.43 30.93 12.65
CA GLU A 177 -2.06 29.62 12.51
C GLU A 177 -2.99 29.30 13.69
N LEU A 178 -2.58 29.62 14.92
CA LEU A 178 -3.42 29.48 16.11
C LEU A 178 -4.70 30.29 15.99
N GLU A 179 -4.63 31.52 15.50
CA GLU A 179 -5.81 32.39 15.28
C GLU A 179 -6.80 31.76 14.29
N LYS A 180 -6.31 31.22 13.16
CA LYS A 180 -7.16 30.51 12.18
C LYS A 180 -7.79 29.25 12.79
N ILE A 181 -7.04 28.49 13.58
CA ILE A 181 -7.53 27.27 14.23
C ILE A 181 -8.58 27.60 15.30
N LYS A 182 -8.35 28.58 16.18
CA LYS A 182 -9.35 29.02 17.17
C LYS A 182 -10.66 29.42 16.50
N LYS A 183 -10.59 30.10 15.35
CA LYS A 183 -11.77 30.54 14.60
C LYS A 183 -12.55 29.40 13.96
N TRP A 184 -11.88 28.40 13.39
CA TRP A 184 -12.52 27.41 12.51
C TRP A 184 -12.51 25.96 12.99
N HIS A 185 -11.62 25.61 13.92
CA HIS A 185 -11.50 24.28 14.51
C HIS A 185 -11.01 24.33 15.97
N PRO A 186 -11.73 25.02 16.88
CA PRO A 186 -11.27 25.30 18.25
C PRO A 186 -11.07 24.06 19.12
N LYS A 187 -11.60 22.90 18.72
CA LYS A 187 -11.45 21.62 19.45
C LYS A 187 -10.32 20.75 18.88
N CYS A 188 -9.59 21.21 17.87
CA CYS A 188 -8.47 20.48 17.30
C CYS A 188 -7.36 20.31 18.35
N ALA A 189 -6.84 19.09 18.47
CA ALA A 189 -5.60 18.84 19.17
C ALA A 189 -4.42 19.29 18.30
N LEU A 190 -3.43 19.92 18.92
CA LEU A 190 -2.33 20.56 18.21
C LEU A 190 -0.98 19.96 18.56
N LEU A 191 -0.16 19.74 17.54
CA LEU A 191 1.26 19.46 17.66
C LEU A 191 2.05 20.71 17.29
N MET A 192 2.85 21.23 18.23
CA MET A 192 3.79 22.30 17.91
C MET A 192 4.92 21.71 17.06
N ARG A 193 5.13 22.21 15.85
CA ARG A 193 6.29 21.84 15.06
C ARG A 193 7.46 22.72 15.47
N ILE A 194 8.57 22.12 15.88
CA ILE A 194 9.79 22.83 16.25
C ILE A 194 10.84 22.72 15.14
N GLN A 195 11.68 23.73 15.01
CA GLN A 195 12.92 23.61 14.27
C GLN A 195 13.94 22.83 15.11
N VAL A 196 14.72 21.99 14.43
CA VAL A 196 15.75 21.15 15.06
C VAL A 196 17.11 21.43 14.43
N PRO A 197 18.22 21.12 15.13
CA PRO A 197 19.55 21.30 14.56
C PRO A 197 19.70 20.60 13.20
N GLU A 198 20.32 21.29 12.24
CA GLU A 198 20.52 20.79 10.88
C GLU A 198 21.78 19.92 10.78
N THR A 199 21.87 18.88 11.60
CA THR A 199 23.03 17.97 11.70
C THR A 199 22.88 16.69 10.88
N SER A 200 21.75 16.53 10.17
CA SER A 200 21.40 15.30 9.45
C SER A 200 22.13 15.12 8.12
N GLY A 201 22.72 16.19 7.57
CA GLY A 201 23.26 16.20 6.21
C GLY A 201 22.21 15.90 5.14
N ALA A 202 20.92 16.15 5.43
CA ALA A 202 19.84 15.86 4.50
C ALA A 202 19.90 16.72 3.24
N ALA A 203 19.66 16.11 2.08
CA ALA A 203 19.62 16.83 0.80
C ALA A 203 18.46 17.84 0.72
N PHE A 204 17.39 17.63 1.50
CA PHE A 204 16.22 18.52 1.53
C PHE A 204 15.91 18.94 2.96
N LEU A 205 16.35 20.15 3.30
CA LEU A 205 16.11 20.79 4.58
C LEU A 205 14.76 21.53 4.57
N PHE A 206 14.09 21.51 5.71
CA PHE A 206 12.79 22.16 5.91
C PHE A 206 12.85 23.31 6.92
N GLY A 207 13.96 23.46 7.67
CA GLY A 207 14.08 24.38 8.81
C GLY A 207 13.92 25.84 8.42
N SER A 208 14.41 26.24 7.24
CA SER A 208 14.24 27.62 6.74
C SER A 208 12.80 28.04 6.49
N LYS A 209 11.86 27.09 6.34
CA LYS A 209 10.45 27.35 6.05
C LYS A 209 9.50 26.95 7.18
N PHE A 210 9.87 25.97 7.99
CA PHE A 210 8.95 25.32 8.93
C PHE A 210 9.61 25.02 10.27
N GLY A 211 8.80 25.11 11.32
CA GLY A 211 9.19 24.83 12.69
C GLY A 211 9.50 26.10 13.46
N ALA A 212 8.99 26.18 14.68
CA ALA A 212 9.26 27.30 15.58
C ALA A 212 10.73 27.30 16.02
N LEU A 213 11.34 28.48 15.99
CA LEU A 213 12.66 28.70 16.57
C LEU A 213 12.64 28.52 18.10
N PRO A 214 13.78 28.19 18.73
CA PRO A 214 13.84 28.03 20.19
C PRO A 214 13.24 29.19 20.98
N GLU A 215 13.49 30.43 20.55
CA GLU A 215 12.96 31.66 21.15
C GLU A 215 11.46 31.88 20.92
N GLU A 216 10.86 31.22 19.93
CA GLU A 216 9.43 31.33 19.60
C GLU A 216 8.56 30.34 20.37
N ILE A 217 9.15 29.25 20.90
CA ILE A 217 8.42 28.17 21.59
C ILE A 217 7.58 28.71 22.75
N VAL A 218 8.19 29.47 23.67
CA VAL A 218 7.49 30.00 24.86
C VAL A 218 6.36 30.96 24.46
N PRO A 219 6.59 32.00 23.63
CA PRO A 219 5.52 32.87 23.14
C PRO A 219 4.36 32.14 22.45
N LEU A 220 4.66 31.09 21.67
CA LEU A 220 3.65 30.31 20.96
C LEU A 220 2.83 29.42 21.90
N LEU A 221 3.46 28.77 22.89
CA LEU A 221 2.75 27.99 23.90
C LEU A 221 1.83 28.88 24.75
N GLN A 222 2.31 30.06 25.17
CA GLN A 222 1.49 31.04 25.88
C GLN A 222 0.33 31.54 25.02
N SER A 223 0.57 31.80 23.73
CA SER A 223 -0.49 32.22 22.80
C SER A 223 -1.55 31.13 22.62
N ALA A 224 -1.15 29.86 22.53
CA ALA A 224 -2.08 28.74 22.44
C ALA A 224 -2.90 28.57 23.73
N GLN A 225 -2.26 28.72 24.90
CA GLN A 225 -2.92 28.69 26.20
C GLN A 225 -3.94 29.84 26.35
N ALA A 226 -3.55 31.07 26.00
CA ALA A 226 -4.45 32.24 26.02
C ALA A 226 -5.63 32.09 25.05
N ALA A 227 -5.43 31.39 23.93
CA ALA A 227 -6.49 31.04 22.99
C ALA A 227 -7.32 29.81 23.42
N GLU A 228 -7.02 29.18 24.56
CA GLU A 228 -7.63 27.93 25.04
C GLU A 228 -7.55 26.78 24.00
N LEU A 229 -6.46 26.72 23.25
CA LEU A 229 -6.21 25.66 22.27
C LEU A 229 -5.41 24.53 22.92
N ASN A 230 -5.79 23.29 22.61
CA ASN A 230 -5.23 22.11 23.23
C ASN A 230 -3.94 21.66 22.51
N VAL A 231 -2.78 22.10 23.01
CA VAL A 231 -1.47 21.60 22.53
C VAL A 231 -1.16 20.28 23.21
N VAL A 232 -1.19 19.18 22.46
CA VAL A 232 -1.06 17.81 22.97
C VAL A 232 0.32 17.19 22.75
N GLY A 233 1.20 17.88 22.04
CA GLY A 233 2.48 17.28 21.65
C GLY A 233 3.38 18.16 20.81
N VAL A 234 4.49 17.56 20.39
CA VAL A 234 5.53 18.19 19.58
C VAL A 234 5.80 17.35 18.34
N SER A 235 6.09 18.03 17.22
CA SER A 235 6.54 17.42 15.98
C SER A 235 7.84 18.06 15.49
N PHE A 236 8.65 17.31 14.74
CA PHE A 236 9.82 17.84 14.04
C PHE A 236 10.05 17.06 12.74
N HIS A 237 11.01 17.49 11.92
CA HIS A 237 11.45 16.72 10.76
C HIS A 237 12.94 16.98 10.49
N ILE A 238 13.76 15.93 10.41
CA ILE A 238 15.22 16.04 10.24
C ILE A 238 15.69 16.27 8.79
N GLY A 239 14.79 16.67 7.89
CA GLY A 239 15.03 16.68 6.43
C GLY A 239 14.85 15.33 5.73
N SER A 240 14.74 15.35 4.40
CA SER A 240 14.60 14.13 3.57
C SER A 240 15.96 13.73 2.98
N ARG A 241 16.21 12.42 2.87
CA ARG A 241 17.53 11.81 2.55
C ARG A 241 18.59 12.16 3.58
N ALA A 242 18.27 12.00 4.88
CA ALA A 242 19.25 12.17 5.94
C ALA A 242 20.38 11.13 5.80
N ILE A 243 21.62 11.56 6.08
CA ILE A 243 22.82 10.73 6.04
C ILE A 243 23.28 10.42 7.47
N ASN A 244 23.16 11.41 8.36
CA ASN A 244 23.50 11.28 9.78
C ASN A 244 22.23 11.12 10.63
N TYR A 245 22.03 9.93 11.17
CA TYR A 245 20.86 9.63 12.00
C TYR A 245 20.99 10.03 13.48
N HIS A 246 22.18 10.49 13.92
CA HIS A 246 22.31 11.16 15.22
C HIS A 246 21.42 12.42 15.32
N ALA A 247 21.07 13.03 14.19
CA ALA A 247 20.12 14.13 14.14
C ALA A 247 18.75 13.80 14.78
N PHE A 248 18.32 12.53 14.78
CA PHE A 248 17.13 12.13 15.54
C PHE A 248 17.31 12.27 17.05
N GLU A 249 18.50 12.02 17.59
CA GLU A 249 18.77 12.17 19.02
C GLU A 249 18.64 13.64 19.45
N GLU A 250 19.27 14.54 18.70
CA GLU A 250 19.21 15.99 18.95
C GLU A 250 17.78 16.54 18.80
N ALA A 251 17.04 16.07 17.80
CA ALA A 251 15.65 16.45 17.59
C ALA A 251 14.72 15.95 18.70
N ILE A 252 14.91 14.71 19.17
CA ILE A 252 14.15 14.14 20.30
C ILE A 252 14.48 14.87 21.60
N LEU A 253 15.74 15.25 21.82
CA LEU A 253 16.13 16.10 22.94
C LEU A 253 15.42 17.47 22.89
N ALA A 254 15.43 18.15 21.74
CA ALA A 254 14.75 19.44 21.58
C ALA A 254 13.22 19.32 21.84
N ALA A 255 12.61 18.23 21.36
CA ALA A 255 11.21 17.93 21.65
C ALA A 255 10.98 17.69 23.16
N LYS A 256 11.88 16.95 23.82
CA LYS A 256 11.82 16.72 25.27
C LYS A 256 11.91 18.03 26.06
N THR A 257 12.81 18.93 25.70
CA THR A 257 12.90 20.27 26.30
C THR A 257 11.59 21.03 26.12
N THR A 258 10.97 20.97 24.93
CA THR A 258 9.68 21.63 24.66
C THR A 258 8.54 21.06 25.53
N PHE A 259 8.49 19.73 25.73
CA PHE A 259 7.54 19.09 26.66
C PHE A 259 7.71 19.61 28.10
N GLU A 260 8.95 19.79 28.55
CA GLU A 260 9.26 20.31 29.89
C GLU A 260 8.89 21.78 30.04
N THR A 261 9.20 22.60 29.03
CA THR A 261 8.79 24.01 28.96
C THR A 261 7.27 24.15 29.05
N ALA A 262 6.51 23.34 28.31
CA ALA A 262 5.05 23.36 28.38
C ALA A 262 4.52 23.01 29.79
N ALA A 263 5.13 22.02 30.45
CA ALA A 263 4.78 21.66 31.82
C ALA A 263 5.10 22.78 32.82
N GLN A 264 6.25 23.47 32.67
CA GLN A 264 6.62 24.62 33.50
C GLN A 264 5.67 25.81 33.34
N LEU A 265 5.10 25.99 32.14
CA LEU A 265 4.07 26.99 31.85
C LEU A 265 2.66 26.57 32.33
N GLY A 266 2.51 25.39 32.93
CA GLY A 266 1.24 24.90 33.44
C GLY A 266 0.24 24.47 32.35
N LEU A 267 0.73 24.16 31.14
CA LEU A 267 -0.14 23.59 30.09
C LEU A 267 -0.55 22.15 30.46
N PRO A 268 -1.70 21.67 29.93
CA PRO A 268 -2.06 20.26 30.03
C PRO A 268 -0.93 19.34 29.57
N LYS A 269 -0.81 18.17 30.20
CA LYS A 269 0.25 17.21 29.92
C LYS A 269 0.22 16.77 28.45
N MET A 270 1.29 17.09 27.73
CA MET A 270 1.53 16.58 26.37
C MET A 270 1.74 15.07 26.40
N HIS A 271 1.24 14.39 25.36
CA HIS A 271 1.25 12.92 25.26
C HIS A 271 1.44 12.41 23.82
N ILE A 272 1.81 13.28 22.86
CA ILE A 272 2.15 12.87 21.49
C ILE A 272 3.52 13.41 21.08
N LEU A 273 4.41 12.51 20.67
CA LEU A 273 5.67 12.86 20.01
C LEU A 273 5.60 12.42 18.55
N ASN A 274 5.77 13.34 17.63
CA ASN A 274 5.84 13.04 16.20
C ASN A 274 7.26 13.29 15.69
N ILE A 275 7.98 12.22 15.35
CA ILE A 275 9.39 12.28 14.93
C ILE A 275 9.57 12.60 13.43
N GLY A 276 8.48 12.86 12.71
CA GLY A 276 8.49 13.27 11.31
C GLY A 276 9.05 12.21 10.36
N GLY A 277 9.63 12.66 9.25
CA GLY A 277 10.22 11.83 8.21
C GLY A 277 11.75 11.85 8.20
N GLY A 278 12.32 11.46 7.05
CA GLY A 278 13.78 11.37 6.85
C GLY A 278 14.31 9.95 6.68
N PHE A 279 13.46 8.95 6.95
CA PHE A 279 13.76 7.53 6.78
C PHE A 279 13.90 7.14 5.29
N THR A 280 14.89 6.30 5.02
CA THR A 280 15.09 5.63 3.73
C THR A 280 15.09 4.12 3.97
N SER A 281 14.51 3.33 3.07
CA SER A 281 14.48 1.86 3.19
C SER A 281 15.89 1.25 3.04
N GLY A 282 16.01 -0.05 3.31
CA GLY A 282 17.29 -0.77 3.23
C GLY A 282 18.15 -0.65 4.50
N PRO A 283 19.47 -0.93 4.42
CA PRO A 283 20.35 -1.03 5.59
C PRO A 283 20.38 0.21 6.48
N LYS A 284 20.29 1.39 5.86
CA LYS A 284 20.27 2.69 6.54
C LYS A 284 19.08 2.87 7.48
N PHE A 285 17.97 2.15 7.26
CA PHE A 285 16.81 2.21 8.15
C PHE A 285 17.12 1.64 9.54
N THR A 286 17.90 0.56 9.62
CA THR A 286 18.24 -0.08 10.89
C THR A 286 19.07 0.87 11.77
N GLU A 287 19.99 1.63 11.17
CA GLU A 287 20.77 2.67 11.84
C GLU A 287 19.86 3.79 12.37
N ALA A 288 18.96 4.31 11.52
CA ALA A 288 17.99 5.33 11.90
C ALA A 288 17.09 4.87 13.05
N ALA A 289 16.56 3.65 12.95
CA ALA A 289 15.70 3.07 13.97
C ALA A 289 16.46 2.84 15.29
N SER A 290 17.73 2.46 15.23
CA SER A 290 18.59 2.32 16.40
C SER A 290 18.77 3.67 17.11
N ALA A 291 19.14 4.72 16.37
CA ALA A 291 19.31 6.07 16.92
C ALA A 291 18.02 6.59 17.58
N VAL A 292 16.87 6.40 16.93
CA VAL A 292 15.55 6.74 17.49
C VAL A 292 15.28 5.97 18.79
N LYS A 293 15.51 4.65 18.82
CA LYS A 293 15.27 3.84 20.03
C LYS A 293 16.13 4.30 21.20
N VAL A 294 17.42 4.53 20.97
CA VAL A 294 18.36 5.00 22.00
C VAL A 294 17.92 6.36 22.54
N ALA A 295 17.58 7.30 21.66
CA ALA A 295 17.11 8.62 22.06
C ALA A 295 15.79 8.58 22.83
N LEU A 296 14.81 7.77 22.38
CA LEU A 296 13.55 7.59 23.09
C LEU A 296 13.75 6.97 24.48
N GLN A 297 14.63 5.98 24.61
CA GLN A 297 14.96 5.39 25.90
C GLN A 297 15.62 6.41 26.85
N LYS A 298 16.48 7.28 26.31
CA LYS A 298 17.19 8.31 27.08
C LYS A 298 16.28 9.44 27.53
N TYR A 299 15.44 9.98 26.65
CA TYR A 299 14.68 11.21 26.90
C TYR A 299 13.21 10.97 27.26
N PHE A 300 12.65 9.81 26.89
CA PHE A 300 11.28 9.40 27.22
C PHE A 300 11.23 7.97 27.81
N PRO A 301 12.04 7.64 28.85
CA PRO A 301 12.18 6.27 29.37
C PRO A 301 10.86 5.64 29.83
N ASN A 302 9.98 6.45 30.41
CA ASN A 302 8.67 6.03 30.90
C ASN A 302 7.53 6.35 29.92
N GLY A 303 7.84 6.71 28.66
CA GLY A 303 6.87 7.16 27.67
C GLY A 303 5.67 6.22 27.54
N PRO A 304 5.86 4.93 27.18
CA PRO A 304 4.75 3.98 27.04
C PRO A 304 3.93 3.82 28.32
N ALA A 305 4.58 3.72 29.48
CA ALA A 305 3.91 3.59 30.78
C ALA A 305 3.12 4.85 31.19
N THR A 306 3.48 6.00 30.64
CA THR A 306 2.84 7.30 30.94
C THR A 306 1.84 7.75 29.88
N GLY A 307 1.55 6.90 28.90
CA GLY A 307 0.57 7.14 27.83
C GLY A 307 1.10 7.94 26.63
N LEU A 308 2.42 8.10 26.50
CA LEU A 308 3.03 8.77 25.34
C LEU A 308 2.81 7.95 24.07
N LYS A 309 2.17 8.57 23.07
CA LYS A 309 2.05 8.04 21.72
C LYS A 309 3.18 8.60 20.86
N ILE A 310 3.90 7.72 20.18
CA ILE A 310 4.97 8.10 19.28
C ILE A 310 4.53 7.78 17.85
N MET A 311 4.67 8.74 16.96
CA MET A 311 4.34 8.63 15.55
C MET A 311 5.46 9.18 14.68
N ALA A 312 5.46 8.80 13.41
CA ALA A 312 6.37 9.30 12.40
C ALA A 312 5.63 9.55 11.08
N GLU A 313 6.24 10.33 10.20
CA GLU A 313 5.69 10.73 8.88
C GLU A 313 6.54 10.20 7.70
N PRO A 314 6.80 8.88 7.60
CA PRO A 314 7.60 8.31 6.52
C PRO A 314 6.86 8.43 5.17
N GLY A 315 7.47 9.12 4.20
CA GLY A 315 7.05 9.13 2.80
C GLY A 315 7.91 8.19 1.95
N ARG A 316 9.14 8.63 1.65
CA ARG A 316 10.10 7.93 0.78
C ARG A 316 10.35 6.50 1.19
N PHE A 317 10.49 6.23 2.50
CA PHE A 317 10.68 4.88 3.03
C PHE A 317 9.69 3.87 2.46
N PHE A 318 8.40 4.23 2.37
CA PHE A 318 7.37 3.34 1.85
C PHE A 318 7.18 3.43 0.33
N ALA A 319 7.35 4.62 -0.24
CA ALA A 319 6.97 4.85 -1.64
C ALA A 319 8.08 4.54 -2.65
N ASN A 320 9.36 4.55 -2.28
CA ASN A 320 10.46 4.53 -3.25
C ASN A 320 10.57 3.20 -4.00
N GLU A 321 10.81 2.12 -3.25
CA GLU A 321 11.14 0.78 -3.76
C GLU A 321 9.96 0.04 -4.44
N PRO A 322 8.69 0.17 -4.01
CA PRO A 322 7.61 -0.60 -4.61
C PRO A 322 7.28 -0.27 -6.06
N PHE A 323 7.72 0.88 -6.58
CA PHE A 323 7.36 1.35 -7.93
C PHE A 323 8.53 1.23 -8.89
N THR A 324 8.25 0.69 -10.07
CA THR A 324 9.18 0.63 -11.20
C THR A 324 8.51 1.26 -12.41
N LEU A 325 9.21 2.16 -13.11
CA LEU A 325 8.72 2.83 -14.31
C LEU A 325 9.34 2.20 -15.56
N ALA A 326 8.53 1.80 -16.53
CA ALA A 326 8.98 1.38 -17.85
C ALA A 326 8.69 2.47 -18.87
N THR A 327 9.71 2.86 -19.64
CA THR A 327 9.61 3.82 -20.74
C THR A 327 10.15 3.21 -22.03
N SER A 328 9.60 3.62 -23.17
CA SER A 328 10.04 3.13 -24.48
C SER A 328 10.97 4.15 -25.15
N ILE A 329 11.92 3.67 -25.94
CA ILE A 329 12.77 4.51 -26.80
C ILE A 329 11.93 5.01 -27.98
N LEU A 330 11.66 6.32 -28.02
CA LEU A 330 10.95 7.01 -29.10
C LEU A 330 11.87 7.34 -30.27
N GLY A 331 13.13 7.66 -29.99
CA GLY A 331 14.08 8.15 -30.97
C GLY A 331 15.51 7.83 -30.58
N LYS A 332 16.37 7.76 -31.59
CA LYS A 332 17.80 7.51 -31.44
C LYS A 332 18.58 8.45 -32.33
N ARG A 333 19.69 8.98 -31.81
CA ARG A 333 20.68 9.75 -32.57
C ARG A 333 22.07 9.32 -32.15
N ILE A 334 23.03 9.43 -33.07
CA ILE A 334 24.44 9.22 -32.78
C ILE A 334 25.18 10.48 -33.24
N ARG A 335 25.96 11.09 -32.34
CA ARG A 335 26.75 12.29 -32.62
C ARG A 335 28.07 12.22 -31.87
N ASN A 336 29.18 12.44 -32.56
CA ASN A 336 30.53 12.37 -31.97
C ASN A 336 30.75 11.08 -31.16
N GLU A 337 30.29 9.95 -31.72
CA GLU A 337 30.33 8.61 -31.08
C GLU A 337 29.47 8.43 -29.82
N ILE A 338 28.81 9.49 -29.32
CA ILE A 338 27.84 9.42 -28.23
C ILE A 338 26.48 8.99 -28.78
N LYS A 339 25.87 8.02 -28.11
CA LYS A 339 24.52 7.56 -28.41
C LYS A 339 23.51 8.33 -27.58
N GLU A 340 22.49 8.85 -28.24
CA GLU A 340 21.44 9.67 -27.64
C GLU A 340 20.09 9.00 -27.88
N TYR A 341 19.28 8.91 -26.83
CA TYR A 341 17.96 8.28 -26.87
C TYR A 341 16.89 9.22 -26.32
N TRP A 342 15.70 9.23 -26.91
CA TRP A 342 14.53 9.92 -26.39
C TRP A 342 13.56 8.89 -25.84
N ILE A 343 13.02 9.12 -24.64
CA ILE A 343 12.01 8.26 -24.02
C ILE A 343 10.69 8.99 -23.83
N ASN A 344 9.62 8.22 -23.56
CA ASN A 344 8.24 8.73 -23.46
C ASN A 344 7.82 9.24 -22.06
N ASP A 345 8.76 9.45 -21.15
CA ASP A 345 8.61 10.17 -19.88
C ASP A 345 9.95 10.84 -19.52
N GLY A 346 9.96 11.85 -18.68
CA GLY A 346 11.16 12.67 -18.46
C GLY A 346 11.12 13.54 -17.21
N MET A 347 11.96 14.57 -17.20
CA MET A 347 12.20 15.49 -16.08
C MET A 347 10.98 16.38 -15.78
N SER A 348 10.13 16.68 -16.76
CA SER A 348 8.85 17.35 -16.51
C SER A 348 7.79 16.40 -15.93
N GLY A 349 7.95 15.10 -16.14
CA GLY A 349 7.04 14.06 -15.70
C GLY A 349 7.56 13.32 -14.47
N SER A 350 7.66 11.99 -14.57
CA SER A 350 7.95 11.12 -13.43
C SER A 350 9.39 11.22 -12.92
N MET A 351 10.32 11.68 -13.75
CA MET A 351 11.75 11.65 -13.45
C MET A 351 12.29 12.98 -12.93
N ASN A 352 11.41 13.95 -12.63
CA ASN A 352 11.75 15.28 -12.11
C ASN A 352 12.70 15.28 -10.89
N TYR A 353 12.70 14.19 -10.12
CA TYR A 353 13.49 14.07 -8.90
C TYR A 353 14.88 13.48 -9.16
N LEU A 354 15.12 12.87 -10.33
CA LEU A 354 16.41 12.24 -10.63
C LEU A 354 17.58 13.22 -10.63
N LYS A 355 17.35 14.51 -10.91
CA LYS A 355 18.37 15.57 -10.73
C LYS A 355 18.97 15.65 -9.32
N TYR A 356 18.27 15.12 -8.31
CA TYR A 356 18.73 15.10 -6.93
C TYR A 356 19.11 13.69 -6.44
N ASP A 357 18.75 12.66 -7.20
CA ASP A 357 18.87 11.23 -6.85
C ASP A 357 19.70 10.47 -7.91
N HIS A 358 20.52 11.17 -8.71
CA HIS A 358 21.17 10.61 -9.90
C HIS A 358 22.07 9.39 -9.60
N ASP A 359 22.74 9.38 -8.44
CA ASP A 359 23.63 8.29 -8.03
C ASP A 359 22.89 6.99 -7.66
N ASP A 360 21.58 7.05 -7.40
CA ASP A 360 20.77 5.91 -6.98
C ASP A 360 19.98 5.28 -8.16
N VAL A 361 20.20 5.75 -9.40
CA VAL A 361 19.42 5.29 -10.57
C VAL A 361 19.85 3.90 -11.01
N ILE A 362 18.91 2.96 -10.87
CA ILE A 362 19.03 1.60 -11.39
C ILE A 362 18.17 1.50 -12.65
N CYS A 363 18.81 1.40 -13.81
CA CYS A 363 18.14 1.25 -15.09
C CYS A 363 18.43 -0.14 -15.69
N THR A 364 17.39 -0.82 -16.19
CA THR A 364 17.52 -2.11 -16.88
C THR A 364 17.01 -1.98 -18.33
N PRO A 365 17.91 -2.08 -19.32
CA PRO A 365 17.52 -2.06 -20.74
C PRO A 365 16.90 -3.40 -21.17
N LEU A 366 15.80 -3.32 -21.93
CA LEU A 366 15.13 -4.45 -22.56
C LEU A 366 15.07 -4.23 -24.08
N ALA A 367 15.58 -5.20 -24.84
CA ALA A 367 15.45 -5.23 -26.29
C ALA A 367 14.09 -5.80 -26.68
N ASN A 368 13.36 -5.11 -27.56
CA ASN A 368 12.05 -5.51 -28.05
C ASN A 368 12.15 -5.98 -29.50
N TYR A 369 12.01 -7.29 -29.71
CA TYR A 369 12.04 -7.90 -31.04
C TYR A 369 10.63 -8.04 -31.66
N GLY A 370 9.68 -7.22 -31.20
CA GLY A 370 8.28 -7.20 -31.69
C GLY A 370 7.38 -8.18 -30.94
N SER A 371 6.39 -8.76 -31.63
CA SER A 371 5.34 -9.58 -31.01
C SER A 371 5.82 -10.90 -30.38
N ASN A 372 7.08 -11.28 -30.60
CA ASN A 372 7.56 -12.61 -30.27
C ASN A 372 8.48 -12.64 -29.06
N ASP A 373 9.16 -11.54 -28.75
CA ASP A 373 10.16 -11.55 -27.69
C ASP A 373 10.57 -10.18 -27.14
N VAL A 374 10.72 -10.09 -25.81
CA VAL A 374 11.30 -8.94 -25.10
C VAL A 374 12.35 -9.47 -24.14
N MET A 375 13.61 -9.09 -24.32
CA MET A 375 14.74 -9.72 -23.63
C MET A 375 15.64 -8.71 -22.92
N THR A 376 16.21 -9.11 -21.78
CA THR A 376 17.18 -8.25 -21.07
C THR A 376 18.46 -8.12 -21.89
N CYS A 377 19.02 -6.93 -21.98
CA CYS A 377 20.29 -6.69 -22.68
C CYS A 377 21.53 -7.06 -21.83
N LYS A 378 21.41 -8.04 -20.93
CA LYS A 378 22.46 -8.41 -19.97
C LYS A 378 23.67 -8.98 -20.71
N GLY A 379 24.86 -8.46 -20.39
CA GLY A 379 26.12 -8.91 -20.99
C GLY A 379 26.43 -8.33 -22.37
N LEU A 380 25.56 -7.47 -22.91
CA LEU A 380 25.88 -6.73 -24.13
C LEU A 380 26.92 -5.63 -23.86
N LYS A 381 27.73 -5.32 -24.88
CA LYS A 381 28.72 -4.24 -24.80
C LYS A 381 28.00 -2.90 -24.63
N THR A 382 28.39 -2.13 -23.61
CA THR A 382 27.86 -0.80 -23.33
C THR A 382 28.76 0.30 -23.86
N SER A 383 28.17 1.47 -24.09
CA SER A 383 28.85 2.72 -24.42
C SER A 383 28.17 3.88 -23.68
N ASP A 384 28.92 4.93 -23.40
CA ASP A 384 28.37 6.15 -22.79
C ASP A 384 27.24 6.68 -23.66
N SER A 385 26.11 6.91 -23.02
CA SER A 385 24.87 7.30 -23.67
C SER A 385 24.15 8.39 -22.88
N THR A 386 23.42 9.23 -23.60
CA THR A 386 22.55 10.27 -23.04
C THR A 386 21.09 9.90 -23.30
N VAL A 387 20.25 10.02 -22.27
CA VAL A 387 18.81 9.77 -22.37
C VAL A 387 18.06 11.06 -22.09
N PHE A 388 17.25 11.48 -23.04
CA PHE A 388 16.39 12.65 -22.99
C PHE A 388 14.93 12.24 -22.74
N GLY A 389 14.18 13.09 -22.05
CA GLY A 389 12.73 12.98 -22.00
C GLY A 389 12.06 13.49 -23.29
N PRO A 390 10.72 13.47 -23.34
CA PRO A 390 9.96 13.76 -24.56
C PRO A 390 9.70 15.25 -24.80
N THR A 391 10.04 16.13 -23.86
CA THR A 391 9.66 17.54 -23.94
C THR A 391 10.57 18.34 -24.87
N CYS A 392 10.15 19.56 -25.20
CA CYS A 392 10.99 20.50 -25.94
C CYS A 392 11.93 21.30 -25.04
N ASP A 393 11.99 20.99 -23.74
CA ASP A 393 12.84 21.66 -22.77
C ASP A 393 14.29 21.15 -22.88
N PRO A 394 15.30 22.01 -23.07
CA PRO A 394 16.70 21.58 -23.05
C PRO A 394 17.14 20.95 -21.72
N GLU A 395 16.47 21.24 -20.60
CA GLU A 395 16.76 20.63 -19.30
C GLU A 395 16.16 19.22 -19.13
N ASP A 396 15.43 18.70 -20.12
CA ASP A 396 14.83 17.35 -20.10
C ASP A 396 15.85 16.25 -20.42
N THR A 397 16.98 16.29 -19.73
CA THR A 397 18.01 15.25 -19.75
C THR A 397 17.87 14.38 -18.52
N VAL A 398 17.55 13.09 -18.73
CA VAL A 398 17.26 12.12 -17.67
C VAL A 398 18.53 11.43 -17.20
N LEU A 399 19.38 11.00 -18.14
CA LEU A 399 20.67 10.35 -17.88
C LEU A 399 21.73 10.96 -18.79
N GLU A 400 22.92 11.21 -18.25
CA GLU A 400 24.07 11.69 -19.01
C GLU A 400 25.29 10.79 -18.74
N GLY A 401 26.00 10.39 -19.80
CA GLY A 401 27.17 9.51 -19.68
C GLY A 401 26.85 8.13 -19.10
N TYR A 402 25.61 7.64 -19.22
CA TYR A 402 25.19 6.38 -18.63
C TYR A 402 25.54 5.21 -19.55
N PRO A 403 26.17 4.13 -19.04
CA PRO A 403 26.57 3.00 -19.87
C PRO A 403 25.34 2.20 -20.31
N LEU A 404 24.98 2.30 -21.59
CA LEU A 404 23.88 1.55 -22.20
C LEU A 404 24.36 0.71 -23.38
N PRO A 405 23.72 -0.44 -23.64
CA PRO A 405 23.94 -1.18 -24.88
C PRO A 405 23.43 -0.36 -26.08
N ASP A 406 23.67 -0.86 -27.30
CA ASP A 406 23.09 -0.24 -28.49
C ASP A 406 21.58 -0.55 -28.58
N LEU A 407 20.76 0.40 -28.11
CA LEU A 407 19.31 0.28 -28.10
C LEU A 407 18.71 0.76 -29.43
N GLN A 408 17.54 0.25 -29.77
CA GLN A 408 16.76 0.63 -30.95
C GLN A 408 15.46 1.33 -30.55
N VAL A 409 14.82 1.99 -31.51
CA VAL A 409 13.47 2.53 -31.31
C VAL A 409 12.52 1.38 -30.95
N ASN A 410 11.62 1.62 -30.00
CA ASN A 410 10.72 0.64 -29.36
C ASN A 410 11.35 -0.35 -28.37
N ASP A 411 12.67 -0.29 -28.13
CA ASP A 411 13.26 -0.90 -26.93
C ASP A 411 12.77 -0.17 -25.67
N TRP A 412 13.01 -0.76 -24.51
CA TRP A 412 12.55 -0.22 -23.23
C TRP A 412 13.68 0.03 -22.25
N LEU A 413 13.52 1.08 -21.45
CA LEU A 413 14.30 1.36 -20.26
C LEU A 413 13.40 1.20 -19.03
N VAL A 414 13.83 0.33 -18.13
CA VAL A 414 13.12 0.06 -16.87
C VAL A 414 13.87 0.69 -15.71
N PHE A 415 13.27 1.71 -15.11
CA PHE A 415 13.80 2.47 -13.98
C PHE A 415 13.21 1.95 -12.68
N HIS A 416 14.07 1.36 -11.85
CA HIS A 416 13.68 0.79 -10.56
C HIS A 416 13.64 1.85 -9.48
N ASN A 417 12.95 1.57 -8.36
CA ASN A 417 12.88 2.43 -7.18
C ASN A 417 12.35 3.85 -7.47
N LEU A 418 11.38 3.97 -8.39
CA LEU A 418 10.91 5.24 -8.94
C LEU A 418 9.54 5.67 -8.41
N GLY A 419 9.27 5.45 -7.12
CA GLY A 419 7.96 5.79 -6.52
C GLY A 419 7.92 6.98 -5.58
N ALA A 420 9.04 7.48 -5.07
CA ALA A 420 9.03 8.60 -4.12
C ALA A 420 9.24 9.95 -4.82
N TYR A 421 8.25 10.84 -4.75
CA TYR A 421 8.31 12.20 -5.33
C TYR A 421 8.49 12.23 -6.85
N THR A 422 7.96 11.23 -7.54
CA THR A 422 8.07 11.05 -8.98
C THR A 422 6.84 11.63 -9.67
N SER A 423 5.87 10.81 -10.06
CA SER A 423 4.63 11.29 -10.69
C SER A 423 3.83 12.28 -9.83
N SER A 424 4.01 12.28 -8.50
CA SER A 424 3.40 13.25 -7.58
C SER A 424 3.89 14.69 -7.76
N ARG A 425 5.04 14.88 -8.41
CA ARG A 425 5.61 16.19 -8.76
C ARG A 425 5.68 16.43 -10.28
N GLY A 426 5.33 15.43 -11.08
CA GLY A 426 5.24 15.59 -12.51
C GLY A 426 4.08 16.51 -12.91
N ASN A 427 4.23 17.14 -14.07
CA ASN A 427 3.23 18.01 -14.66
C ASN A 427 2.91 17.56 -16.10
N ASP A 428 2.00 18.26 -16.75
CA ASP A 428 1.57 17.97 -18.13
C ASP A 428 2.23 18.94 -19.14
N PHE A 429 3.46 19.39 -18.90
CA PHE A 429 4.20 20.27 -19.81
C PHE A 429 4.37 19.61 -21.19
N ASN A 430 4.27 20.42 -22.25
CA ASN A 430 4.12 19.98 -23.65
C ASN A 430 2.92 19.04 -23.93
N GLY A 431 2.01 18.82 -22.97
CA GLY A 431 0.82 17.98 -23.13
C GLY A 431 1.03 16.49 -22.80
N PHE A 432 2.21 16.09 -22.32
CA PHE A 432 2.50 14.72 -21.89
C PHE A 432 1.88 14.45 -20.52
N LYS A 433 0.82 13.64 -20.47
CA LYS A 433 -0.02 13.48 -19.27
C LYS A 433 0.59 12.56 -18.22
N THR A 434 1.47 13.07 -17.38
CA THR A 434 2.11 12.30 -16.29
C THR A 434 1.09 11.69 -15.34
N SER A 435 0.01 12.43 -15.04
CA SER A 435 -1.07 11.95 -14.16
C SER A 435 -1.92 10.80 -14.74
N ALA A 436 -1.79 10.53 -16.05
CA ALA A 436 -2.54 9.49 -16.75
C ALA A 436 -1.74 8.20 -16.94
N ILE A 437 -0.48 8.14 -16.52
CA ILE A 437 0.38 6.97 -16.62
C ILE A 437 -0.26 5.80 -15.84
N PRO A 438 -0.56 4.66 -16.50
CA PRO A 438 -1.18 3.52 -15.84
C PRO A 438 -0.24 2.89 -14.82
N THR A 439 -0.82 2.30 -13.76
CA THR A 439 -0.09 1.51 -12.76
C THR A 439 -0.63 0.09 -12.76
N TYR A 440 0.23 -0.88 -13.04
CA TYR A 440 -0.04 -2.31 -12.99
C TYR A 440 0.35 -2.85 -11.61
N LEU A 441 -0.51 -3.70 -11.05
CA LEU A 441 -0.28 -4.28 -9.73
C LEU A 441 0.41 -5.63 -9.86
N ALA A 442 1.59 -5.76 -9.28
CA ALA A 442 2.25 -7.03 -9.09
C ALA A 442 1.86 -7.58 -7.70
N ASN A 443 1.21 -8.74 -7.69
CA ASN A 443 0.78 -9.44 -6.48
C ASN A 443 0.92 -10.95 -6.69
N PHE A 444 1.98 -11.54 -6.12
CA PHE A 444 2.18 -12.99 -6.17
C PHE A 444 1.55 -13.64 -4.93
N GLY A 445 0.39 -14.27 -5.11
CA GLY A 445 -0.16 -15.20 -4.12
C GLY A 445 0.37 -16.62 -4.37
N CYS A 446 0.32 -17.50 -3.37
CA CYS A 446 0.76 -18.92 -3.44
C CYS A 446 0.14 -19.79 -4.56
N PHE A 447 -0.70 -19.24 -5.44
CA PHE A 447 -1.10 -19.84 -6.69
C PHE A 447 -0.61 -18.89 -7.80
N GLY A 448 0.46 -19.26 -8.50
CA GLY A 448 1.19 -18.42 -9.46
C GLY A 448 0.38 -17.92 -10.66
N PHE A 449 -0.62 -17.08 -10.41
CA PHE A 449 -1.42 -16.37 -11.39
C PHE A 449 -1.17 -14.87 -11.24
N PHE A 450 -0.66 -14.26 -12.31
CA PHE A 450 -0.61 -12.80 -12.43
C PHE A 450 -2.03 -12.27 -12.65
N PHE A 451 -2.48 -11.34 -11.81
CA PHE A 451 -3.68 -10.56 -12.09
C PHE A 451 -3.26 -9.24 -12.77
N VAL A 452 -3.47 -9.14 -14.07
CA VAL A 452 -3.34 -7.87 -14.80
C VAL A 452 -4.64 -7.10 -14.62
N ILE A 453 -4.64 -6.07 -13.77
CA ILE A 453 -5.77 -5.15 -13.62
C ILE A 453 -5.29 -3.74 -13.97
N PRO A 454 -5.57 -3.24 -15.19
CA PRO A 454 -5.29 -1.85 -15.52
C PRO A 454 -6.28 -0.95 -14.75
N LEU A 455 -5.76 -0.11 -13.85
CA LEU A 455 -6.56 0.91 -13.18
C LEU A 455 -6.42 2.24 -13.93
N SER A 456 -7.39 2.54 -14.79
CA SER A 456 -7.50 3.89 -15.40
C SER A 456 -8.21 4.86 -14.44
N PRO A 457 -7.72 6.09 -14.26
CA PRO A 457 -8.40 7.14 -13.50
C PRO A 457 -9.80 7.53 -14.04
N ARG A 458 -10.19 7.08 -15.24
CA ARG A 458 -11.42 7.52 -15.93
C ARG A 458 -12.74 6.92 -15.39
N HIS A 459 -12.71 5.98 -14.44
CA HIS A 459 -13.94 5.35 -13.91
C HIS A 459 -14.42 5.87 -12.54
N ILE A 460 -13.83 6.95 -12.00
CA ILE A 460 -14.28 7.58 -10.74
C ILE A 460 -14.90 8.97 -11.04
N ARG A 461 -15.88 9.02 -11.95
CA ARG A 461 -16.67 10.24 -12.21
C ARG A 461 -18.18 10.04 -12.42
N SER A 462 -18.76 8.90 -12.04
CA SER A 462 -20.21 8.68 -12.15
C SER A 462 -20.98 8.49 -10.81
N LEU A 463 -20.35 8.78 -9.67
CA LEU A 463 -21.04 8.74 -8.37
C LEU A 463 -20.98 10.10 -7.65
N LEU A 464 -21.64 11.09 -8.24
CA LEU A 464 -22.08 12.30 -7.55
C LEU A 464 -23.59 12.43 -7.78
N PRO A 465 -24.45 12.29 -6.76
CA PRO A 465 -25.85 12.62 -6.91
C PRO A 465 -26.02 14.13 -6.75
N GLY A 466 -26.37 14.80 -7.85
CA GLY A 466 -26.74 16.20 -7.84
C GLY A 466 -27.54 16.58 -9.06
N ALA A 467 -28.87 16.46 -8.98
CA ALA A 467 -29.80 17.60 -9.00
C ALA A 467 -31.21 17.26 -9.54
N PHE A 468 -32.18 17.99 -9.00
CA PHE A 468 -33.56 18.21 -9.46
C PHE A 468 -34.65 17.20 -9.10
N ALA A 469 -35.41 17.52 -8.05
CA ALA A 469 -36.84 17.29 -8.02
C ALA A 469 -37.55 18.59 -7.59
N ARG A 470 -38.31 19.19 -8.53
CA ARG A 470 -39.33 20.22 -8.25
C ARG A 470 -40.63 19.55 -7.77
N PRO A 471 -41.50 20.28 -7.05
CA PRO A 471 -42.55 19.67 -6.23
C PRO A 471 -43.83 19.41 -7.04
N PHE A 472 -44.47 18.27 -6.79
CA PHE A 472 -45.88 18.05 -7.15
C PHE A 472 -46.76 18.20 -5.91
N ARG A 473 -47.72 19.14 -6.00
CA ARG A 473 -48.88 19.25 -5.11
C ARG A 473 -49.87 18.12 -5.42
N GLY A 474 -50.53 17.56 -4.41
CA GLY A 474 -51.82 16.90 -4.64
C GLY A 474 -52.28 15.84 -3.64
N LYS A 475 -53.02 16.33 -2.63
CA LYS A 475 -54.18 15.72 -1.97
C LYS A 475 -54.00 14.67 -0.87
N SER A 476 -54.78 14.96 0.17
CA SER A 476 -54.99 14.33 1.46
C SER A 476 -55.73 13.01 1.39
N THR A 477 -55.44 12.12 2.35
CA THR A 477 -56.44 11.41 3.15
C THR A 477 -55.88 11.10 4.55
N ARG A 478 -56.77 11.18 5.54
CA ARG A 478 -56.57 11.19 7.01
C ARG A 478 -56.57 9.78 7.62
N TRP A 479 -55.66 9.54 8.59
CA TRP A 479 -55.78 8.87 9.93
C TRP A 479 -56.36 7.42 10.05
N PRO A 480 -56.19 6.68 11.18
CA PRO A 480 -55.50 6.98 12.45
C PRO A 480 -54.54 5.88 13.01
N CYS A 481 -53.93 6.27 14.13
CA CYS A 481 -53.16 5.55 15.15
C CYS A 481 -53.82 4.28 15.74
N SER A 482 -53.01 3.29 16.16
CA SER A 482 -53.28 2.45 17.34
C SER A 482 -52.02 1.79 17.89
N SER A 483 -52.08 1.56 19.19
CA SER A 483 -51.05 1.28 20.18
C SER A 483 -50.78 -0.21 20.46
N ASP A 484 -49.69 -0.43 21.19
CA ASP A 484 -49.47 -1.44 22.25
C ASP A 484 -49.03 -2.90 21.98
N CYS A 485 -48.12 -3.31 22.89
CA CYS A 485 -47.94 -4.61 23.51
C CYS A 485 -47.10 -5.71 22.81
N LEU A 486 -45.86 -5.95 23.27
CA LEU A 486 -45.56 -6.94 24.33
C LEU A 486 -44.06 -7.11 24.61
N SER A 487 -43.77 -7.19 25.91
CA SER A 487 -42.51 -7.48 26.58
C SER A 487 -42.31 -8.98 26.85
N SER A 488 -41.05 -9.47 26.83
CA SER A 488 -40.49 -10.50 27.74
C SER A 488 -39.01 -10.74 27.39
N ARG A 489 -38.02 -10.20 28.13
CA ARG A 489 -37.28 -10.79 29.27
C ARG A 489 -36.86 -12.26 29.10
N TRP A 490 -35.54 -12.48 29.03
CA TRP A 490 -34.67 -13.50 29.69
C TRP A 490 -33.23 -13.00 29.38
N GLY A 491 -32.23 -12.90 30.25
CA GLY A 491 -31.99 -13.32 31.63
C GLY A 491 -30.47 -13.37 31.79
N ASP A 492 -29.97 -12.88 32.92
CA ASP A 492 -28.57 -12.62 33.28
C ASP A 492 -27.62 -13.82 33.23
N PHE A 493 -26.31 -13.55 33.04
CA PHE A 493 -25.24 -14.28 33.73
C PHE A 493 -24.07 -13.32 34.03
N GLN A 494 -24.03 -12.84 35.28
CA GLN A 494 -22.83 -12.35 35.94
C GLN A 494 -22.10 -13.53 36.61
N GLY A 495 -20.77 -13.51 36.56
CA GLY A 495 -19.91 -14.37 37.37
C GLY A 495 -18.66 -13.61 37.77
N GLN A 496 -18.65 -13.08 38.99
CA GLN A 496 -17.47 -12.59 39.70
C GLN A 496 -16.74 -13.77 40.36
N SER A 497 -15.40 -13.70 40.41
CA SER A 497 -14.62 -14.34 41.47
C SER A 497 -13.35 -13.52 41.76
N HIS A 498 -13.24 -13.05 43.00
CA HIS A 498 -12.06 -12.45 43.62
C HIS A 498 -11.32 -13.48 44.50
N PHE A 499 -10.14 -13.07 44.98
CA PHE A 499 -9.13 -13.66 45.90
C PHE A 499 -7.92 -14.29 45.19
N ALA A 500 -6.67 -14.18 45.64
CA ALA A 500 -5.92 -13.19 46.44
C ALA A 500 -4.42 -13.57 46.37
N THR A 501 -3.56 -12.54 46.46
CA THR A 501 -2.13 -12.44 46.87
C THR A 501 -1.34 -13.64 47.45
N SER A 502 -0.07 -13.80 47.01
CA SER A 502 1.20 -13.83 47.81
C SER A 502 2.35 -14.44 46.98
N SER A 503 3.37 -13.66 46.58
CA SER A 503 4.70 -13.46 47.21
C SER A 503 5.76 -14.58 47.00
N SER A 504 6.87 -14.14 46.38
CA SER A 504 8.28 -14.44 46.69
C SER A 504 9.06 -15.57 45.96
N ASN A 505 10.19 -15.12 45.40
CA ASN A 505 11.53 -15.69 45.34
C ASN A 505 11.87 -16.89 44.42
N GLY A 506 12.77 -16.62 43.46
CA GLY A 506 14.13 -17.18 43.53
C GLY A 506 14.53 -18.26 42.51
N ALA A 507 15.60 -17.95 41.76
CA ALA A 507 16.61 -18.86 41.20
C ALA A 507 16.32 -19.69 39.93
N LYS A 508 17.00 -19.29 38.83
CA LYS A 508 17.64 -20.16 37.83
C LYS A 508 19.00 -20.66 38.38
N PRO A 509 19.79 -21.56 37.75
CA PRO A 509 19.61 -22.26 36.45
C PRO A 509 19.89 -23.78 36.49
N SER A 510 19.47 -24.52 35.45
CA SER A 510 20.27 -25.63 34.87
C SER A 510 19.59 -26.26 33.64
N SER A 511 20.35 -26.34 32.55
CA SER A 511 20.23 -27.35 31.48
C SER A 511 21.15 -28.53 31.83
N PRO A 512 20.89 -29.78 31.37
CA PRO A 512 21.42 -30.17 30.05
C PRO A 512 20.64 -31.28 29.28
N THR A 513 21.03 -31.40 28.01
CA THR A 513 21.14 -32.61 27.14
C THR A 513 19.94 -33.26 26.41
N PHE A 514 20.09 -33.22 25.08
CA PHE A 514 19.73 -34.17 24.01
C PHE A 514 19.27 -35.59 24.39
N HIS A 515 18.18 -36.05 23.74
CA HIS A 515 18.10 -37.39 23.14
C HIS A 515 17.09 -37.43 21.96
N SER A 516 17.56 -38.02 20.86
CA SER A 516 16.84 -38.43 19.64
C SER A 516 16.05 -39.73 19.86
N TYR A 517 14.81 -39.85 19.38
CA TYR A 517 14.20 -41.15 19.02
C TYR A 517 13.04 -41.02 18.00
N MET A 518 13.25 -41.72 16.87
CA MET A 518 12.35 -42.51 16.00
C MET A 518 10.96 -42.03 15.54
N ALA A 519 10.75 -42.18 14.23
CA ALA A 519 9.49 -42.11 13.50
C ALA A 519 8.63 -43.38 13.65
N PRO A 520 7.29 -43.33 13.51
CA PRO A 520 6.46 -44.52 13.32
C PRO A 520 6.08 -44.77 11.85
N GLU A 521 6.12 -46.05 11.48
CA GLU A 521 5.81 -46.65 10.18
C GLU A 521 4.33 -46.60 9.76
N LEU A 522 4.12 -46.72 8.44
CA LEU A 522 2.84 -46.82 7.73
C LEU A 522 2.26 -48.24 7.81
N VAL A 523 0.96 -48.37 8.10
CA VAL A 523 0.18 -49.63 8.03
C VAL A 523 -0.82 -49.57 6.86
N SER A 524 -0.99 -50.70 6.16
CA SER A 524 -1.76 -50.89 4.91
C SER A 524 -3.28 -51.02 5.10
N PRO A 525 -4.10 -50.82 4.05
CA PRO A 525 -5.56 -50.72 4.15
C PRO A 525 -6.29 -51.93 3.56
N GLU A 526 -6.62 -52.92 4.39
CA GLU A 526 -7.68 -53.90 4.09
C GLU A 526 -8.48 -54.17 5.36
N GLY A 527 -9.67 -53.55 5.48
CA GLY A 527 -10.50 -53.78 6.66
C GLY A 527 -11.66 -52.82 6.86
N LEU A 528 -12.38 -52.42 5.81
CA LEU A 528 -13.69 -51.75 5.96
C LEU A 528 -14.62 -52.21 4.83
N GLY A 529 -15.22 -53.38 5.02
CA GLY A 529 -16.26 -53.92 4.14
C GLY A 529 -17.52 -53.05 4.17
N ILE A 530 -17.84 -52.41 3.05
CA ILE A 530 -19.13 -51.76 2.80
C ILE A 530 -19.62 -52.21 1.42
N LYS A 531 -20.65 -53.07 1.37
CA LYS A 531 -21.39 -53.42 0.13
C LYS A 531 -22.44 -52.33 -0.14
N LEU A 532 -22.33 -51.61 -1.26
CA LEU A 532 -23.35 -50.66 -1.73
C LEU A 532 -24.24 -51.30 -2.81
N ASN A 533 -25.56 -51.11 -2.68
CA ASN A 533 -26.60 -51.74 -3.51
C ASN A 533 -26.74 -51.03 -4.88
N PRO A 534 -26.64 -51.74 -6.03
CA PRO A 534 -26.60 -51.15 -7.38
C PRO A 534 -27.83 -50.34 -7.80
N SER A 535 -29.01 -50.64 -7.22
CA SER A 535 -30.28 -49.99 -7.61
C SER A 535 -30.44 -48.55 -7.11
N LYS A 536 -29.70 -48.14 -6.06
CA LYS A 536 -29.69 -46.75 -5.56
C LYS A 536 -28.71 -45.82 -6.29
N LEU A 537 -27.73 -46.37 -6.99
CA LEU A 537 -26.75 -45.58 -7.76
C LEU A 537 -27.36 -44.97 -9.03
N LEU A 538 -28.33 -45.64 -9.65
CA LEU A 538 -28.94 -45.18 -10.90
C LEU A 538 -29.80 -43.90 -10.71
N HIS A 539 -30.40 -43.70 -9.53
CA HIS A 539 -31.13 -42.46 -9.20
C HIS A 539 -30.20 -41.27 -8.91
N ILE A 540 -28.97 -41.52 -8.44
CA ILE A 540 -27.96 -40.48 -8.21
C ILE A 540 -27.39 -39.98 -9.56
N PHE A 541 -27.28 -40.86 -10.56
CA PHE A 541 -26.78 -40.48 -11.88
C PHE A 541 -27.72 -39.55 -12.66
N LYS A 542 -29.05 -39.72 -12.55
CA LYS A 542 -30.00 -38.78 -13.17
C LYS A 542 -30.06 -37.40 -12.50
N PHE A 543 -29.56 -37.27 -11.26
CA PHE A 543 -29.55 -36.00 -10.54
C PHE A 543 -28.25 -35.20 -10.71
N ALA A 544 -27.23 -35.79 -11.35
CA ALA A 544 -25.89 -35.20 -11.51
C ALA A 544 -25.68 -34.47 -12.84
N GLU A 545 -26.54 -34.67 -13.85
CA GLU A 545 -26.47 -33.93 -15.12
C GLU A 545 -26.98 -32.47 -15.01
N GLU A 546 -27.69 -32.10 -13.94
CA GLU A 546 -28.33 -30.77 -13.82
C GLU A 546 -27.66 -29.80 -12.82
N LEU A 547 -26.45 -30.07 -12.31
CA LEU A 547 -25.81 -29.21 -11.30
C LEU A 547 -24.62 -28.40 -11.83
N SER A 548 -24.79 -27.07 -11.88
CA SER A 548 -23.72 -26.10 -12.11
C SER A 548 -22.66 -26.15 -11.00
N ILE A 549 -21.41 -25.87 -11.38
CA ILE A 549 -20.16 -25.91 -10.57
C ILE A 549 -20.29 -25.22 -9.18
N SER A 550 -21.17 -24.25 -9.04
CA SER A 550 -21.47 -23.54 -7.79
C SER A 550 -22.05 -24.40 -6.66
N LYS A 551 -22.65 -25.57 -6.92
CA LYS A 551 -23.24 -26.44 -5.87
C LYS A 551 -22.32 -27.58 -5.39
N LEU A 552 -21.21 -27.86 -6.07
CA LEU A 552 -20.16 -28.75 -5.55
C LEU A 552 -19.51 -28.20 -4.27
N TYR A 553 -19.58 -26.90 -4.06
CA TYR A 553 -19.08 -26.24 -2.85
C TYR A 553 -19.89 -26.59 -1.58
N TYR A 554 -21.15 -27.01 -1.72
CA TYR A 554 -22.03 -27.29 -0.57
C TYR A 554 -21.85 -28.72 -0.02
N VAL A 555 -21.43 -29.67 -0.85
CA VAL A 555 -21.15 -31.07 -0.42
C VAL A 555 -19.91 -31.16 0.48
N ARG A 556 -19.01 -30.17 0.40
CA ARG A 556 -17.80 -30.08 1.24
C ARG A 556 -18.12 -29.92 2.73
N LYS A 557 -19.32 -29.45 3.10
CA LYS A 557 -19.68 -29.16 4.50
C LYS A 557 -20.22 -30.36 5.29
N CYS A 558 -20.58 -31.49 4.65
CA CYS A 558 -21.34 -32.56 5.34
C CYS A 558 -20.75 -33.98 5.30
N CYS A 559 -19.62 -34.27 4.65
CA CYS A 559 -19.09 -35.65 4.58
C CYS A 559 -17.61 -35.76 4.96
N LYS A 560 -17.31 -36.49 6.04
CA LYS A 560 -15.94 -36.78 6.54
C LYS A 560 -15.11 -37.71 5.63
N ASN A 561 -15.68 -38.27 4.56
CA ASN A 561 -15.02 -39.26 3.69
C ASN A 561 -14.89 -38.83 2.21
N TYR A 562 -14.66 -37.53 1.96
CA TYR A 562 -14.52 -36.95 0.60
C TYR A 562 -13.41 -37.62 -0.23
N GLU A 563 -12.32 -38.03 0.41
CA GLU A 563 -11.15 -38.59 -0.26
C GLU A 563 -11.41 -39.97 -0.87
N ILE A 564 -12.29 -40.77 -0.26
CA ILE A 564 -12.66 -42.10 -0.75
C ILE A 564 -13.58 -41.98 -1.97
N ILE A 565 -14.53 -41.05 -1.92
CA ILE A 565 -15.47 -40.79 -3.02
C ILE A 565 -14.71 -40.27 -4.25
N PHE A 566 -13.74 -39.36 -4.04
CA PHE A 566 -12.92 -38.84 -5.13
C PHE A 566 -12.05 -39.91 -5.78
N LYS A 567 -11.43 -40.80 -4.98
CA LYS A 567 -10.61 -41.92 -5.51
C LYS A 567 -11.42 -42.93 -6.32
N GLU A 568 -12.66 -43.23 -5.92
CA GLU A 568 -13.52 -44.11 -6.73
C GLU A 568 -14.09 -43.42 -7.98
N LEU A 569 -14.37 -42.11 -7.93
CA LEU A 569 -14.75 -41.34 -9.12
C LEU A 569 -13.65 -41.33 -10.18
N VAL A 570 -12.39 -41.16 -9.76
CA VAL A 570 -11.23 -41.20 -10.66
C VAL A 570 -11.07 -42.59 -11.28
N LYS A 571 -11.26 -43.68 -10.51
CA LYS A 571 -11.21 -45.05 -11.05
C LYS A 571 -12.33 -45.34 -12.06
N ILE A 572 -13.54 -44.84 -11.82
CA ILE A 572 -14.69 -45.01 -12.73
C ILE A 572 -14.47 -44.23 -14.03
N LEU A 573 -13.93 -43.01 -13.95
CA LEU A 573 -13.59 -42.20 -15.12
C LEU A 573 -12.44 -42.83 -15.93
N HIS A 574 -11.47 -43.45 -15.27
CA HIS A 574 -10.38 -44.15 -15.96
C HIS A 574 -10.85 -45.43 -16.68
N ARG A 575 -11.87 -46.13 -16.16
CA ARG A 575 -12.49 -47.29 -16.83
C ARG A 575 -13.44 -46.94 -17.98
N LYS A 576 -13.85 -45.66 -18.10
CA LYS A 576 -14.65 -45.17 -19.24
C LYS A 576 -13.79 -44.54 -20.34
N ALA A 577 -12.51 -44.27 -20.05
CA ALA A 577 -11.56 -43.67 -20.99
C ALA A 577 -10.66 -44.71 -21.70
N ASN A 578 -10.73 -45.97 -21.27
CA ASN A 578 -10.33 -47.16 -22.02
C ASN A 578 -11.58 -47.89 -22.51
#